data_AF-A0A9W4J2C4-F1
#
_entry.id   AF-A0A9W4J2C4-F1
#
_cell.length_a   1.000
_cell.length_b   1.000
_cell.length_c   1.000
_cell.angle_alpha   90.00
_cell.angle_beta   90.00
_cell.angle_gamma   90.00
#
_symmetry.space_group_name_H-M   'P 1'
#
loop_
_entity.id
_entity.type
_entity.pdbx_description
1 polymer ?
#
loop_
_entity_poly.entity_id
_entity_poly.type
_entity_poly.pdbx_seq_one_letter_code
_entity_poly.pdbx_strand_id
1 'polypeptide(L)'
;MFLYRLLYPEPPPVEIVETMDEVRKRAPVPLAFELARQSEIFLEESLYPQAFSLLLDVLASGNIASETGTVASTPVVIPQPQHLAIAATMLVHPHTTTRAKLDAEKEAPNIALRLLRLTNALVGPTAAQFHTAFAFTHFETTRHGTRRGGSPALKEAMSDDRKTSFGGGRLVWNEAEDFWHAVGWAFNCSVLHPALWKHWHLWLQFMCQVLEDDWTEREQQYAEAQEKETLQNSDGEALNVEPPEQETFKGKGGRPRKVESKDGLEVFRESLLYQYVALSDIYGRDRRIMRAIFADGKPNSAEFRAVFEDEIKVHKPKKKRSSLKKRAGVDLNKGEYGDYENDSEDEYTNPRDSRASPSAPPAQNRLLRRPKRTRRTQTAVDRATGSGLGAYDKTADHENGIASLGGYNSLVLRQRLLVLLYRLSIKLPKDFMSTEDACHMFKENIRDLPLPVFQHMVTPSNIQGLELGAHSYLCEQLSYSMHESSAPAFNDDLLTQLKLERCFLPYMAASPSAANNAKISMLLEAMMTLLYDAKMLSATPELKEAVQNGIERRQSACCGDSNAVALAYLQESSLRIQFMVDFVLP
;
A
#
# COMPACT_ATOMS: atom_id res chain seq x y z
N MET A 1 -14.37 7.79 -20.17
CA MET A 1 -12.90 7.82 -20.04
C MET A 1 -12.22 7.15 -21.25
N PHE A 2 -12.48 5.87 -21.55
CA PHE A 2 -11.87 5.16 -22.70
C PHE A 2 -12.17 5.81 -24.07
N LEU A 3 -13.46 6.07 -24.37
CA LEU A 3 -13.88 6.82 -25.58
C LEU A 3 -13.35 8.26 -25.63
N TYR A 4 -13.10 8.89 -24.48
CA TYR A 4 -12.59 10.27 -24.43
C TYR A 4 -11.11 10.32 -24.83
N ARG A 5 -10.30 9.33 -24.41
CA ARG A 5 -8.88 9.22 -24.82
C ARG A 5 -8.72 8.79 -26.29
N LEU A 6 -9.71 8.09 -26.84
CA LEU A 6 -9.74 7.63 -28.24
C LEU A 6 -10.27 8.68 -29.23
N LEU A 7 -11.27 9.48 -28.84
CA LEU A 7 -11.84 10.55 -29.66
C LEU A 7 -11.01 11.84 -29.61
N TYR A 8 -10.17 12.00 -28.59
CA TYR A 8 -9.24 13.12 -28.44
C TYR A 8 -7.80 12.56 -28.34
N PRO A 9 -7.20 12.16 -29.48
CA PRO A 9 -5.84 11.61 -29.51
C PRO A 9 -4.79 12.65 -29.11
N GLU A 10 -5.10 13.93 -29.33
CA GLU A 10 -4.41 15.01 -28.63
C GLU A 10 -5.21 15.37 -27.37
N PRO A 11 -4.59 15.34 -26.18
CA PRO A 11 -5.22 15.98 -25.04
C PRO A 11 -5.48 17.46 -25.41
N PRO A 12 -6.40 18.18 -24.73
CA PRO A 12 -6.25 19.64 -24.70
C PRO A 12 -4.78 19.94 -24.37
N PRO A 13 -4.21 21.11 -24.72
CA PRO A 13 -2.94 21.50 -24.15
C PRO A 13 -3.15 21.63 -22.63
N VAL A 14 -3.11 20.50 -21.92
CA VAL A 14 -2.26 20.31 -20.78
C VAL A 14 -1.00 20.97 -21.27
N GLU A 15 -0.75 22.17 -20.76
CA GLU A 15 0.59 22.68 -20.72
C GLU A 15 1.44 21.44 -20.50
N ILE A 16 2.24 21.08 -21.49
CA ILE A 16 3.42 20.30 -21.22
C ILE A 16 4.17 21.26 -20.30
N VAL A 17 3.79 21.23 -19.01
CA VAL A 17 4.70 21.35 -17.93
C VAL A 17 5.67 20.27 -18.33
N GLU A 18 6.70 20.70 -19.05
CA GLU A 18 7.97 20.02 -19.16
C GLU A 18 8.07 19.24 -17.87
N THR A 19 8.01 17.90 -17.97
CA THR A 19 8.16 16.97 -16.86
C THR A 19 9.06 17.67 -15.86
N MET A 20 8.49 18.18 -14.75
CA MET A 20 9.21 19.12 -13.88
C MET A 20 10.60 18.55 -13.76
N ASP A 21 11.60 19.26 -14.33
CA ASP A 21 12.98 18.79 -14.51
C ASP A 21 13.25 17.71 -13.49
N GLU A 22 13.47 16.44 -13.89
CA GLU A 22 13.74 15.35 -12.94
C GLU A 22 14.64 15.93 -11.86
N VAL A 23 14.06 16.22 -10.68
CA VAL A 23 14.72 17.16 -9.77
C VAL A 23 15.95 16.42 -9.34
N ARG A 24 17.10 16.85 -9.87
CA ARG A 24 18.33 16.11 -9.70
C ARG A 24 18.56 15.97 -8.21
N LYS A 25 18.55 14.72 -7.74
CA LYS A 25 18.70 14.39 -6.33
C LYS A 25 19.97 15.05 -5.81
N ARG A 26 19.85 15.74 -4.67
CA ARG A 26 20.94 16.51 -4.09
C ARG A 26 21.72 15.67 -3.08
N ALA A 27 22.98 16.03 -2.85
CA ALA A 27 23.82 15.35 -1.88
C ALA A 27 23.30 15.60 -0.44
N PRO A 28 23.10 14.55 0.37
CA PRO A 28 22.63 14.69 1.74
C PRO A 28 23.74 15.14 2.70
N VAL A 29 23.39 16.00 3.66
CA VAL A 29 24.24 16.39 4.80
C VAL A 29 23.52 16.06 6.10
N PRO A 30 24.18 15.44 7.09
CA PRO A 30 23.55 15.08 8.34
C PRO A 30 23.12 16.32 9.14
N LEU A 31 21.99 16.22 9.83
CA LEU A 31 21.51 17.24 10.75
C LEU A 31 22.51 17.48 11.90
N ALA A 32 22.85 18.75 12.14
CA ALA A 32 23.71 19.13 13.24
C ALA A 32 23.13 18.68 14.60
N PHE A 33 24.00 18.25 15.51
CA PHE A 33 23.59 17.67 16.79
C PHE A 33 22.67 18.58 17.61
N GLU A 34 22.93 19.89 17.64
CA GLU A 34 22.12 20.87 18.37
C GLU A 34 20.68 20.97 17.83
N LEU A 35 20.54 21.01 16.49
CA LEU A 35 19.23 21.04 15.82
C LEU A 35 18.48 19.72 15.98
N ALA A 36 19.20 18.59 15.95
CA ALA A 36 18.61 17.28 16.23
C ALA A 36 18.04 17.23 17.64
N ARG A 37 18.84 17.61 18.64
CA ARG A 37 18.41 17.65 20.05
C ARG A 37 17.24 18.59 20.27
N GLN A 38 17.23 19.76 19.63
CA GLN A 38 16.12 20.70 19.74
C GLN A 38 14.83 20.13 19.14
N SER A 39 14.94 19.48 17.98
CA SER A 39 13.81 18.80 17.34
C SER A 39 13.29 17.65 18.22
N GLU A 40 14.18 16.86 18.82
CA GLU A 40 13.84 15.81 19.77
C GLU A 40 13.06 16.36 20.98
N ILE A 41 13.54 17.44 21.60
CA ILE A 41 12.87 18.08 22.75
C ILE A 41 11.44 18.50 22.36
N PHE A 42 11.26 19.14 21.21
CA PHE A 42 9.93 19.52 20.73
C PHE A 42 9.02 18.32 20.48
N LEU A 43 9.56 17.21 19.96
CA LEU A 43 8.80 15.98 19.74
C LEU A 43 8.42 15.30 21.08
N GLU A 44 9.29 15.32 22.08
CA GLU A 44 9.02 14.79 23.42
C GLU A 44 7.97 15.61 24.18
N GLU A 45 8.00 16.93 24.04
CA GLU A 45 7.03 17.85 24.64
C GLU A 45 5.70 17.93 23.87
N SER A 46 5.49 17.08 22.86
CA SER A 46 4.29 17.08 22.00
C SER A 46 4.07 18.37 21.20
N LEU A 47 5.13 19.15 20.97
CA LEU A 47 5.17 20.35 20.13
C LEU A 47 5.46 19.98 18.66
N TYR A 48 4.62 19.11 18.10
CA TYR A 48 4.85 18.53 16.76
C TYR A 48 4.92 19.56 15.63
N PRO A 49 4.03 20.58 15.55
CA PRO A 49 4.13 21.58 14.51
C PRO A 49 5.45 22.34 14.53
N GLN A 50 5.96 22.68 15.72
CA GLN A 50 7.22 23.39 15.90
C GLN A 50 8.40 22.51 15.48
N ALA A 51 8.42 21.24 15.90
CA ALA A 51 9.45 20.28 15.50
C ALA A 51 9.50 20.10 13.98
N PHE A 52 8.36 19.82 13.36
CA PHE A 52 8.32 19.58 11.92
C PHE A 52 8.55 20.85 11.10
N SER A 53 8.13 22.03 11.59
CA SER A 53 8.43 23.30 10.91
C SER A 53 9.91 23.60 10.97
N LEU A 54 10.57 23.41 12.11
CA LEU A 54 12.03 23.56 12.23
C LEU A 54 12.77 22.64 11.24
N LEU A 55 12.40 21.36 11.19
CA LEU A 55 12.99 20.39 10.28
C LEU A 55 12.72 20.75 8.80
N LEU A 56 11.52 21.24 8.50
CA LEU A 56 11.14 21.69 7.17
C LEU A 56 11.93 22.93 6.74
N ASP A 57 12.10 23.90 7.64
CA ASP A 57 12.85 25.13 7.39
C ASP A 57 14.33 24.83 7.18
N VAL A 58 14.91 23.92 7.98
CA VAL A 58 16.28 23.43 7.79
C VAL A 58 16.43 22.75 6.42
N LEU A 59 15.50 21.87 6.05
CA LEU A 59 15.48 21.19 4.76
C LEU A 59 15.34 22.19 3.59
N ALA A 60 14.51 23.22 3.75
CA ALA A 60 14.28 24.27 2.77
C ALA A 60 15.40 25.31 2.69
N SER A 61 16.15 25.54 3.78
CA SER A 61 17.23 26.54 3.83
C SER A 61 18.40 26.22 2.89
N GLY A 62 18.60 24.94 2.56
CA GLY A 62 19.53 24.50 1.50
C GLY A 62 19.14 24.92 0.08
N ASN A 63 17.97 25.56 -0.10
CA ASN A 63 17.53 26.15 -1.36
C ASN A 63 18.06 27.58 -1.59
N ILE A 64 18.73 28.18 -0.60
CA ILE A 64 19.28 29.54 -0.70
C ILE A 64 20.81 29.44 -0.82
N ALA A 65 21.34 29.21 -2.02
CA ALA A 65 22.74 29.53 -2.27
C ALA A 65 22.99 30.03 -3.70
N SER A 66 23.39 31.30 -3.73
CA SER A 66 24.15 32.03 -4.75
C SER A 66 23.45 32.32 -6.08
N GLU A 67 23.38 33.62 -6.41
CA GLU A 67 23.04 34.21 -7.71
C GLU A 67 23.91 33.70 -8.89
N THR A 68 24.82 32.73 -8.66
CA THR A 68 25.76 32.19 -9.66
C THR A 68 25.85 30.66 -9.67
N GLY A 69 25.04 29.92 -8.88
CA GLY A 69 25.13 28.46 -8.78
C GLY A 69 23.83 27.73 -9.16
N THR A 70 23.94 26.66 -9.95
CA THR A 70 22.81 25.75 -10.23
C THR A 70 22.35 25.07 -8.93
N VAL A 71 21.06 25.21 -8.59
CA VAL A 71 20.39 24.70 -7.38
C VAL A 71 20.63 23.19 -7.12
N ALA A 72 20.92 22.40 -8.16
CA ALA A 72 21.23 20.98 -8.05
C ALA A 72 22.57 20.64 -7.36
N SER A 73 23.48 21.61 -7.19
CA SER A 73 24.81 21.37 -6.60
C SER A 73 24.88 21.68 -5.09
N THR A 74 23.81 22.21 -4.48
CA THR A 74 23.83 22.56 -3.06
C THR A 74 23.48 21.35 -2.20
N PRO A 75 24.29 21.01 -1.18
CA PRO A 75 23.94 19.94 -0.27
C PRO A 75 22.70 20.28 0.54
N VAL A 76 21.91 19.26 0.89
CA VAL A 76 20.66 19.41 1.65
C VAL A 76 20.80 18.77 3.01
N VAL A 77 20.47 19.51 4.06
CA VAL A 77 20.46 18.98 5.43
C VAL A 77 19.23 18.07 5.61
N ILE A 78 19.46 16.79 5.89
CA ILE A 78 18.39 15.80 6.00
C ILE A 78 17.98 15.57 7.47
N PRO A 79 16.67 15.43 7.76
CA PRO A 79 16.21 14.96 9.07
C PRO A 79 16.74 13.55 9.39
N GLN A 80 16.91 13.25 10.68
CA GLN A 80 17.28 11.90 11.11
C GLN A 80 16.15 10.89 10.84
N PRO A 81 16.47 9.60 10.65
CA PRO A 81 15.45 8.55 10.42
C PRO A 81 14.34 8.52 11.47
N GLN A 82 14.67 8.78 12.75
CA GLN A 82 13.69 8.81 13.84
C GLN A 82 12.66 9.95 13.67
N HIS A 83 13.09 11.12 13.21
CA HIS A 83 12.18 12.24 12.93
C HIS A 83 11.20 11.89 11.81
N LEU A 84 11.69 11.21 10.75
CA LEU A 84 10.87 10.77 9.63
C LEU A 84 9.88 9.68 10.05
N ALA A 85 10.31 8.75 10.91
CA ALA A 85 9.47 7.70 11.49
C ALA A 85 8.31 8.27 12.31
N ILE A 86 8.58 9.30 13.13
CA ILE A 86 7.56 10.01 13.91
C ILE A 86 6.64 10.80 12.99
N ALA A 87 7.18 11.54 12.02
CA ALA A 87 6.40 12.31 11.06
C ALA A 87 5.38 11.43 10.31
N ALA A 88 5.82 10.26 9.82
CA ALA A 88 4.94 9.31 9.15
C ALA A 88 3.88 8.72 10.11
N THR A 89 4.23 8.45 11.37
CA THR A 89 3.27 8.00 12.39
C THR A 89 2.19 9.07 12.65
N MET A 90 2.55 10.36 12.67
CA MET A 90 1.60 11.45 12.95
C MET A 90 0.51 11.58 11.88
N LEU A 91 0.70 11.00 10.69
CA LEU A 91 -0.33 10.96 9.66
C LEU A 91 -1.54 10.12 10.05
N VAL A 92 -1.36 9.10 10.90
CA VAL A 92 -2.38 8.08 11.23
C VAL A 92 -2.66 7.93 12.72
N HIS A 93 -1.78 8.44 13.59
CA HIS A 93 -1.91 8.24 15.02
C HIS A 93 -3.18 8.93 15.58
N PRO A 94 -3.97 8.27 16.45
CA PRO A 94 -5.22 8.83 16.96
C PRO A 94 -5.06 10.19 17.65
N HIS A 95 -3.93 10.44 18.32
CA HIS A 95 -3.66 11.70 19.02
C HIS A 95 -3.64 12.93 18.10
N THR A 96 -3.17 12.78 16.86
CA THR A 96 -3.10 13.85 15.86
C THR A 96 -4.25 13.81 14.86
N THR A 97 -5.04 12.72 14.85
CA THR A 97 -6.14 12.51 13.91
C THR A 97 -7.50 12.47 14.63
N THR A 98 -8.02 11.30 14.97
CA THR A 98 -9.39 11.11 15.48
C THR A 98 -9.65 11.61 16.89
N ARG A 99 -8.58 11.81 17.68
CA ARG A 99 -8.62 12.26 19.08
C ARG A 99 -7.89 13.59 19.31
N ALA A 100 -7.48 14.28 18.24
CA ALA A 100 -6.86 15.60 18.34
C ALA A 100 -7.82 16.62 18.96
N LYS A 101 -7.38 17.25 20.05
CA LYS A 101 -8.13 18.27 20.79
C LYS A 101 -7.63 19.66 20.43
N LEU A 102 -6.31 19.83 20.43
CA LEU A 102 -5.64 21.09 20.18
C LEU A 102 -5.53 21.34 18.67
N ASP A 103 -5.55 22.60 18.25
CA ASP A 103 -5.39 22.93 16.83
C ASP A 103 -3.97 22.60 16.34
N ALA A 104 -2.96 22.77 17.21
CA ALA A 104 -1.59 22.32 16.95
C ALA A 104 -1.51 20.80 16.63
N GLU A 105 -2.25 19.95 17.34
CA GLU A 105 -2.29 18.51 17.08
C GLU A 105 -2.93 18.18 15.72
N LYS A 106 -3.93 18.97 15.29
CA LYS A 106 -4.61 18.81 14.00
C LYS A 106 -3.77 19.31 12.82
N GLU A 107 -2.89 20.29 13.05
CA GLU A 107 -1.98 20.83 12.04
C GLU A 107 -0.76 19.93 11.80
N ALA A 108 -0.33 19.18 12.82
CA ALA A 108 0.86 18.33 12.77
C ALA A 108 0.91 17.37 11.57
N PRO A 109 -0.16 16.62 11.20
CA PRO A 109 -0.14 15.72 10.04
C PRO A 109 0.16 16.43 8.72
N ASN A 110 -0.32 17.66 8.54
CA ASN A 110 -0.13 18.41 7.30
C ASN A 110 1.34 18.83 7.12
N ILE A 111 1.96 19.33 8.20
CA ILE A 111 3.37 19.74 8.20
C ILE A 111 4.27 18.51 8.05
N ALA A 112 3.95 17.41 8.76
CA ALA A 112 4.64 16.14 8.65
C ALA A 112 4.61 15.58 7.21
N LEU A 113 3.45 15.58 6.55
CA LEU A 113 3.34 15.12 5.17
C LEU A 113 4.18 15.98 4.20
N ARG A 114 4.22 17.30 4.42
CA ARG A 114 5.05 18.21 3.62
C ARG A 114 6.54 17.92 3.80
N LEU A 115 6.99 17.73 5.06
CA LEU A 115 8.37 17.35 5.37
C LEU A 115 8.76 16.05 4.68
N LEU A 116 7.92 15.02 4.78
CA LEU A 116 8.14 13.71 4.18
C LEU A 116 8.24 13.77 2.65
N ARG A 117 7.27 14.44 1.99
CA ARG A 117 7.27 14.61 0.53
C ARG A 117 8.46 15.40 0.04
N LEU A 118 8.81 16.50 0.73
CA LEU A 118 9.96 17.32 0.34
C LEU A 118 11.28 16.56 0.53
N THR A 119 11.41 15.79 1.61
CA THR A 119 12.60 14.95 1.85
C THR A 119 12.76 13.93 0.72
N ASN A 120 11.70 13.20 0.39
CA ASN A 120 11.73 12.21 -0.69
C ASN A 120 12.05 12.85 -2.06
N ALA A 121 11.46 14.01 -2.36
CA ALA A 121 11.69 14.71 -3.63
C ALA A 121 13.10 15.29 -3.78
N LEU A 122 13.74 15.74 -2.70
CA LEU A 122 15.05 16.42 -2.78
C LEU A 122 16.24 15.45 -2.80
N VAL A 123 16.21 14.41 -1.96
CA VAL A 123 17.36 13.50 -1.79
C VAL A 123 17.06 12.08 -2.23
N GLY A 124 15.79 11.70 -2.39
CA GLY A 124 15.39 10.33 -2.66
C GLY A 124 15.37 9.44 -1.41
N PRO A 125 14.78 8.25 -1.53
CA PRO A 125 14.53 7.34 -0.41
C PRO A 125 15.78 6.67 0.16
N THR A 126 16.79 6.38 -0.68
CA THR A 126 18.02 5.72 -0.21
C THR A 126 18.84 6.66 0.66
N ALA A 127 19.05 7.91 0.20
CA ALA A 127 19.76 8.95 0.92
C ALA A 127 19.02 9.43 2.18
N ALA A 128 17.68 9.50 2.13
CA ALA A 128 16.84 9.77 3.29
C ALA A 128 16.81 8.63 4.32
N GLN A 129 17.40 7.46 4.00
CA GLN A 129 17.42 6.27 4.83
C GLN A 129 16.02 5.80 5.26
N PHE A 130 15.04 5.86 4.35
CA PHE A 130 13.67 5.42 4.67
C PHE A 130 13.58 3.93 5.04
N HIS A 131 14.51 3.10 4.55
CA HIS A 131 14.60 1.69 4.98
C HIS A 131 14.83 1.53 6.49
N THR A 132 15.58 2.46 7.08
CA THR A 132 15.82 2.50 8.53
C THR A 132 14.66 3.20 9.26
N ALA A 133 14.16 4.32 8.73
CA ALA A 133 13.07 5.07 9.34
C ALA A 133 11.76 4.28 9.41
N PHE A 134 11.47 3.48 8.38
CA PHE A 134 10.19 2.77 8.20
C PHE A 134 10.33 1.26 8.42
N ALA A 135 11.29 0.86 9.25
CA ALA A 135 11.50 -0.53 9.64
C ALA A 135 10.47 -0.95 10.70
N PHE A 136 9.71 -2.02 10.43
CA PHE A 136 8.79 -2.61 11.41
C PHE A 136 9.54 -3.54 12.37
N THR A 137 9.35 -3.36 13.69
CA THR A 137 10.14 -4.06 14.73
C THR A 137 9.31 -5.00 15.61
N HIS A 138 7.99 -5.09 15.39
CA HIS A 138 7.07 -5.85 16.25
C HIS A 138 7.50 -7.31 16.46
N PHE A 139 7.97 -8.00 15.42
CA PHE A 139 8.42 -9.39 15.53
C PHE A 139 9.84 -9.56 16.10
N GLU A 140 10.70 -8.54 16.04
CA GLU A 140 12.06 -8.59 16.57
C GLU A 140 12.06 -8.54 18.10
N THR A 141 11.15 -7.74 18.67
CA THR A 141 10.99 -7.60 20.13
C THR A 141 10.44 -8.86 20.79
N THR A 142 9.62 -9.64 20.08
CA THR A 142 8.98 -10.86 20.62
C THR A 142 9.91 -12.09 20.52
N ARG A 143 10.88 -12.09 19.60
CA ARG A 143 11.78 -13.22 19.31
C ARG A 143 13.16 -13.13 19.98
N HIS A 144 13.34 -12.31 21.01
CA HIS A 144 14.57 -12.21 21.82
C HIS A 144 14.94 -13.48 22.64
N GLY A 145 14.52 -14.65 22.18
CA GLY A 145 15.09 -15.93 22.57
C GLY A 145 15.13 -16.86 21.37
N THR A 146 16.11 -16.70 20.46
CA THR A 146 16.95 -17.77 19.88
C THR A 146 17.80 -17.18 18.74
N ARG A 147 19.13 -17.32 18.84
CA ARG A 147 20.12 -16.86 17.85
C ARG A 147 19.89 -17.49 16.47
N ARG A 148 19.85 -16.67 15.40
CA ARG A 148 20.35 -17.00 14.06
C ARG A 148 20.73 -15.72 13.30
N GLY A 149 21.81 -15.82 12.52
CA GLY A 149 22.59 -14.68 12.02
C GLY A 149 21.88 -13.87 10.95
N GLY A 150 21.49 -12.64 11.30
CA GLY A 150 21.34 -11.53 10.36
C GLY A 150 22.67 -10.78 10.20
N SER A 151 22.85 -10.19 9.02
CA SER A 151 24.05 -9.47 8.57
C SER A 151 24.55 -8.44 9.61
N PRO A 152 25.87 -8.29 9.84
CA PRO A 152 26.42 -7.39 10.88
C PRO A 152 26.03 -5.92 10.72
N ALA A 153 25.72 -5.46 9.50
CA ALA A 153 25.41 -4.06 9.20
C ALA A 153 24.13 -3.54 9.87
N LEU A 154 23.12 -4.41 10.11
CA LEU A 154 21.89 -4.06 10.83
C LEU A 154 22.08 -3.94 12.35
N LYS A 155 23.16 -4.51 12.90
CA LYS A 155 23.39 -4.56 14.35
C LYS A 155 24.04 -3.30 14.90
N GLU A 156 24.83 -2.60 14.09
CA GLU A 156 25.56 -1.41 14.53
C GLU A 156 24.71 -0.13 14.41
N ALA A 157 23.71 -0.08 13.53
CA ALA A 157 22.80 1.06 13.41
C ALA A 157 21.74 1.15 14.53
N MET A 158 21.50 0.06 15.27
CA MET A 158 20.47 -0.01 16.33
C MET A 158 21.04 -0.01 17.76
N SER A 159 22.35 0.12 17.94
CA SER A 159 22.96 0.16 19.28
C SER A 159 22.87 1.52 19.98
N ASP A 160 22.52 2.60 19.27
CA ASP A 160 22.19 3.89 19.89
C ASP A 160 20.67 3.91 20.16
N ASP A 161 20.25 3.12 21.15
CA ASP A 161 18.89 3.05 21.69
C ASP A 161 18.57 4.36 22.44
N ARG A 162 18.68 5.51 21.76
CA ARG A 162 18.03 6.75 22.15
C ARG A 162 16.56 6.57 21.85
N LYS A 163 15.86 5.90 22.77
CA LYS A 163 14.41 5.95 22.87
C LYS A 163 14.03 7.41 23.08
N THR A 164 13.84 8.15 21.99
CA THR A 164 13.14 9.43 22.03
C THR A 164 11.81 9.14 22.70
N SER A 165 11.56 9.82 23.81
CA SER A 165 10.41 9.64 24.67
C SER A 165 9.17 10.27 24.01
N PHE A 166 8.88 9.89 22.77
CA PHE A 166 7.58 10.16 22.19
C PHE A 166 6.54 9.47 23.06
N GLY A 167 5.55 10.21 23.56
CA GLY A 167 4.56 9.81 24.58
C GLY A 167 4.05 8.36 24.49
N GLY A 168 4.81 7.43 25.07
CA GLY A 168 4.49 6.01 25.18
C GLY A 168 5.09 5.06 24.12
N GLY A 169 5.94 5.51 23.18
CA GLY A 169 6.62 4.61 22.22
C GLY A 169 5.72 3.96 21.15
N ARG A 170 4.49 4.48 20.99
CA ARG A 170 3.46 3.94 20.08
C ARG A 170 3.62 4.41 18.64
N LEU A 171 4.76 4.06 18.02
CA LEU A 171 4.97 4.31 16.60
C LEU A 171 4.22 3.28 15.76
N VAL A 172 3.77 3.67 14.56
CA VAL A 172 3.07 2.74 13.64
C VAL A 172 3.94 1.50 13.34
N TRP A 173 5.26 1.69 13.33
CA TRP A 173 6.29 0.68 13.09
C TRP A 173 6.44 -0.35 14.21
N ASN A 174 6.02 0.00 15.43
CA ASN A 174 6.07 -0.85 16.61
C ASN A 174 4.71 -1.49 16.91
N GLU A 175 3.61 -0.78 16.62
CA GLU A 175 2.24 -1.20 16.93
C GLU A 175 1.67 -2.14 15.85
N ALA A 176 2.01 -1.93 14.58
CA ALA A 176 1.62 -2.85 13.53
C ALA A 176 2.52 -4.09 13.53
N GLU A 177 1.94 -5.26 13.25
CA GLU A 177 2.69 -6.51 13.15
C GLU A 177 3.78 -6.44 12.06
N ASP A 178 3.41 -5.92 10.89
CA ASP A 178 4.29 -5.65 9.76
C ASP A 178 3.63 -4.65 8.79
N PHE A 179 4.32 -4.34 7.69
CA PHE A 179 3.81 -3.46 6.64
C PHE A 179 2.46 -3.93 6.08
N TRP A 180 2.32 -5.23 5.81
CA TRP A 180 1.10 -5.80 5.22
C TRP A 180 -0.08 -5.77 6.19
N HIS A 181 0.16 -5.85 7.49
CA HIS A 181 -0.86 -5.58 8.51
C HIS A 181 -1.39 -4.13 8.40
N ALA A 182 -0.49 -3.15 8.31
CA ALA A 182 -0.89 -1.75 8.14
C ALA A 182 -1.63 -1.50 6.81
N VAL A 183 -1.18 -2.11 5.70
CA VAL A 183 -1.84 -2.05 4.40
C VAL A 183 -3.25 -2.65 4.45
N GLY A 184 -3.38 -3.85 5.02
CA GLY A 184 -4.68 -4.51 5.17
C GLY A 184 -5.64 -3.71 6.04
N TRP A 185 -5.15 -3.10 7.13
CA TRP A 185 -5.96 -2.22 7.97
C TRP A 185 -6.37 -0.93 7.23
N ALA A 186 -5.46 -0.31 6.48
CA ALA A 186 -5.76 0.87 5.68
C ALA A 186 -6.87 0.59 4.65
N PHE A 187 -6.80 -0.56 3.97
CA PHE A 187 -7.85 -0.97 3.03
C PHE A 187 -9.15 -1.37 3.73
N ASN A 188 -9.11 -1.99 4.91
CA ASN A 188 -10.33 -2.15 5.72
C ASN A 188 -10.95 -0.80 6.09
N CYS A 189 -10.14 0.21 6.42
CA CYS A 189 -10.63 1.57 6.68
C CYS A 189 -11.31 2.20 5.45
N SER A 190 -10.80 1.93 4.24
CA SER A 190 -11.38 2.43 2.98
C SER A 190 -12.84 2.02 2.78
N VAL A 191 -13.23 0.86 3.34
CA VAL A 191 -14.60 0.31 3.26
C VAL A 191 -15.39 0.62 4.53
N LEU A 192 -14.84 0.30 5.70
CA LEU A 192 -15.57 0.32 6.98
C LEU A 192 -15.53 1.68 7.69
N HIS A 193 -14.47 2.46 7.49
CA HIS A 193 -14.18 3.65 8.30
C HIS A 193 -13.74 4.84 7.45
N PRO A 194 -14.66 5.48 6.68
CA PRO A 194 -14.30 6.58 5.77
C PRO A 194 -13.60 7.78 6.43
N ALA A 195 -13.87 8.03 7.73
CA ALA A 195 -13.19 9.08 8.49
C ALA A 195 -11.71 8.76 8.76
N LEU A 196 -11.40 7.49 9.05
CA LEU A 196 -10.03 7.00 9.20
C LEU A 196 -9.33 6.91 7.84
N TRP A 197 -10.07 6.52 6.79
CA TRP A 197 -9.54 6.40 5.44
C TRP A 197 -8.89 7.67 4.94
N LYS A 198 -9.39 8.87 5.28
CA LYS A 198 -8.75 10.14 4.88
C LYS A 198 -7.28 10.23 5.31
N HIS A 199 -6.96 9.70 6.47
CA HIS A 199 -5.63 9.72 7.07
C HIS A 199 -4.78 8.56 6.55
N TRP A 200 -5.32 7.34 6.59
CA TRP A 200 -4.66 6.14 6.07
C TRP A 200 -4.41 6.18 4.57
N HIS A 201 -5.28 6.84 3.80
CA HIS A 201 -5.07 7.11 2.39
C HIS A 201 -3.81 7.95 2.17
N LEU A 202 -3.64 9.05 2.92
CA LEU A 202 -2.46 9.92 2.78
C LEU A 202 -1.17 9.18 3.17
N TRP A 203 -1.22 8.40 4.25
CA TRP A 203 -0.09 7.58 4.67
C TRP A 203 0.24 6.51 3.62
N LEU A 204 -0.73 5.71 3.19
CA LEU A 204 -0.50 4.64 2.22
C LEU A 204 -0.08 5.18 0.85
N GLN A 205 -0.66 6.30 0.42
CA GLN A 205 -0.27 6.99 -0.81
C GLN A 205 1.20 7.43 -0.76
N PHE A 206 1.65 8.00 0.37
CA PHE A 206 3.05 8.36 0.57
C PHE A 206 3.95 7.11 0.61
N MET A 207 3.54 6.04 1.30
CA MET A 207 4.30 4.79 1.34
C MET A 207 4.46 4.16 -0.04
N CYS A 208 3.40 4.11 -0.87
CA CYS A 208 3.51 3.65 -2.25
C CYS A 208 4.47 4.53 -3.07
N GLN A 209 4.46 5.85 -2.86
CA GLN A 209 5.39 6.75 -3.55
C GLN A 209 6.84 6.45 -3.18
N VAL A 210 7.13 6.31 -1.88
CA VAL A 210 8.47 5.96 -1.39
C VAL A 210 8.94 4.61 -1.91
N LEU A 211 8.05 3.60 -1.95
CA LEU A 211 8.38 2.28 -2.48
C LEU A 211 8.69 2.32 -3.99
N GLU A 212 7.93 3.09 -4.76
CA GLU A 212 8.16 3.27 -6.20
C GLU A 212 9.45 4.04 -6.49
N ASP A 213 9.70 5.11 -5.75
CA ASP A 213 10.92 5.91 -5.90
C ASP A 213 12.16 5.12 -5.46
N ASP A 214 12.05 4.31 -4.40
CA ASP A 214 13.15 3.46 -3.92
C ASP A 214 13.47 2.41 -4.96
N TRP A 215 12.45 1.71 -5.45
CA TRP A 215 12.63 0.70 -6.47
C TRP A 215 13.24 1.27 -7.76
N THR A 216 12.74 2.42 -8.23
CA THR A 216 13.24 3.06 -9.44
C THR A 216 14.68 3.54 -9.27
N GLU A 217 15.03 4.10 -8.10
CA GLU A 217 16.42 4.47 -7.80
C GLU A 217 17.35 3.25 -7.78
N ARG A 218 16.91 2.13 -7.23
CA ARG A 218 17.68 0.87 -7.22
C ARG A 218 17.86 0.31 -8.63
N GLU A 219 16.86 0.42 -9.50
CA GLU A 219 16.99 0.06 -10.92
C GLU A 219 18.02 0.93 -11.65
N GLN A 220 18.02 2.24 -11.40
CA GLN A 220 19.03 3.16 -11.94
C GLN A 220 20.44 2.81 -11.45
N GLN A 221 20.62 2.60 -10.14
CA GLN A 221 21.90 2.20 -9.55
C GLN A 221 22.42 0.88 -10.15
N TYR A 222 21.53 -0.09 -10.37
CA TYR A 222 21.88 -1.35 -11.00
C TYR A 222 22.30 -1.16 -12.47
N ALA A 223 21.57 -0.36 -13.25
CA ALA A 223 21.91 -0.06 -14.63
C ALA A 223 23.28 0.64 -14.75
N GLU A 224 23.54 1.66 -13.92
CA GLU A 224 24.84 2.34 -13.88
C GLU A 224 25.99 1.41 -13.49
N ALA A 225 25.76 0.46 -12.58
CA ALA A 225 26.77 -0.53 -12.19
C ALA A 225 27.08 -1.47 -13.36
N GLN A 226 26.06 -1.94 -14.09
CA GLN A 226 26.24 -2.76 -15.29
C GLN A 226 27.00 -2.02 -16.39
N GLU A 227 26.68 -0.74 -16.64
CA GLU A 227 27.41 0.08 -17.63
C GLU A 227 28.90 0.24 -17.25
N LYS A 228 29.20 0.52 -15.97
CA LYS A 228 30.59 0.63 -15.48
C LYS A 228 31.36 -0.68 -15.64
N GLU A 229 30.72 -1.82 -15.37
CA GLU A 229 31.31 -3.15 -15.59
C GLU A 229 31.60 -3.40 -17.08
N THR A 230 30.70 -3.03 -17.99
CA THR A 230 30.92 -3.18 -19.44
C THR A 230 32.08 -2.32 -19.95
N LEU A 231 32.20 -1.07 -19.48
CA LEU A 231 33.28 -0.16 -19.86
C LEU A 231 34.64 -0.67 -19.36
N GLN A 232 34.71 -1.14 -18.11
CA GLN A 232 35.96 -1.70 -17.54
C GLN A 232 36.41 -2.97 -18.26
N ASN A 233 35.49 -3.81 -18.73
CA ASN A 233 35.82 -5.00 -19.51
C ASN A 233 36.33 -4.65 -20.92
N SER A 234 35.85 -3.56 -21.52
CA SER A 234 36.32 -3.11 -22.85
C SER A 234 37.72 -2.47 -22.83
N ASP A 235 38.12 -1.83 -21.73
CA ASP A 235 39.46 -1.24 -21.58
C ASP A 235 40.54 -2.29 -21.20
N GLY A 236 40.13 -3.47 -20.72
CA GLY A 236 41.02 -4.56 -20.30
C GLY A 236 41.47 -5.51 -21.43
N GLU A 237 40.82 -5.49 -22.60
CA GLU A 237 41.15 -6.37 -23.74
C GLU A 237 42.34 -5.89 -24.59
N ALA A 238 42.96 -4.75 -24.26
CA ALA A 238 44.09 -4.18 -25.00
C ALA A 238 45.49 -4.62 -24.50
N LEU A 239 45.61 -5.55 -23.56
CA LEU A 239 46.89 -6.13 -23.15
C LEU A 239 46.86 -7.66 -23.25
N ASN A 240 47.31 -8.14 -24.41
CA ASN A 240 47.79 -9.52 -24.61
C ASN A 240 48.75 -9.90 -23.49
N VAL A 241 48.35 -10.85 -22.65
CA VAL A 241 49.28 -11.72 -21.92
C VAL A 241 48.87 -13.15 -22.24
N GLU A 242 49.82 -13.89 -22.81
CA GLU A 242 49.70 -15.30 -23.20
C GLU A 242 49.14 -16.19 -22.07
N PRO A 243 48.50 -17.32 -22.39
CA PRO A 243 47.99 -18.24 -21.39
C PRO A 243 49.15 -18.89 -20.62
N PRO A 244 49.18 -18.90 -19.27
CA PRO A 244 50.14 -19.70 -18.55
C PRO A 244 49.76 -21.18 -18.68
N GLU A 245 50.77 -21.99 -18.96
CA GLU A 245 50.70 -23.44 -19.07
C GLU A 245 50.08 -24.09 -17.82
N GLN A 246 49.31 -25.16 -18.04
CA GLN A 246 48.68 -25.97 -17.02
C GLN A 246 49.74 -26.73 -16.20
N GLU A 247 50.17 -26.19 -15.06
CA GLU A 247 50.87 -26.97 -14.05
C GLU A 247 49.86 -27.71 -13.15
N THR A 248 49.75 -29.01 -13.34
CA THR A 248 49.00 -29.91 -12.47
C THR A 248 49.70 -30.07 -11.11
N PHE A 249 49.37 -29.22 -10.13
CA PHE A 249 49.73 -29.43 -8.73
C PHE A 249 48.72 -30.35 -8.04
N LYS A 250 49.09 -31.62 -7.84
CA LYS A 250 48.37 -32.55 -6.95
C LYS A 250 48.72 -32.20 -5.49
N GLY A 251 47.86 -31.44 -4.82
CA GLY A 251 47.92 -31.14 -3.39
C GLY A 251 46.62 -31.54 -2.68
N LYS A 252 46.74 -32.35 -1.62
CA LYS A 252 45.65 -33.00 -0.88
C LYS A 252 44.79 -32.02 -0.07
N GLY A 253 43.46 -32.21 -0.12
CA GLY A 253 42.57 -32.08 1.04
C GLY A 253 42.22 -30.67 1.52
N GLY A 254 41.49 -29.89 0.72
CA GLY A 254 40.76 -28.70 1.19
C GLY A 254 39.30 -28.80 0.79
N ARG A 255 38.36 -28.70 1.75
CA ARG A 255 36.91 -28.61 1.46
C ARG A 255 36.66 -27.46 0.48
N PRO A 256 35.81 -27.63 -0.54
CA PRO A 256 35.52 -26.54 -1.47
C PRO A 256 34.87 -25.40 -0.68
N ARG A 257 35.55 -24.25 -0.64
CA ARG A 257 34.99 -23.01 -0.15
C ARG A 257 33.92 -22.61 -1.16
N LYS A 258 32.65 -22.70 -0.77
CA LYS A 258 31.51 -22.29 -1.59
C LYS A 258 31.72 -20.81 -1.94
N VAL A 259 32.20 -20.54 -3.14
CA VAL A 259 32.23 -19.20 -3.70
C VAL A 259 30.77 -18.89 -3.99
N GLU A 260 30.12 -18.17 -3.08
CA GLU A 260 28.80 -17.60 -3.37
C GLU A 260 28.98 -16.67 -4.56
N SER A 261 28.45 -17.07 -5.72
CA SER A 261 28.34 -16.19 -6.87
C SER A 261 27.49 -15.00 -6.41
N LYS A 262 28.12 -13.85 -6.19
CA LYS A 262 27.38 -12.62 -5.93
C LYS A 262 26.59 -12.31 -7.19
N ASP A 263 25.29 -12.53 -7.17
CA ASP A 263 24.37 -12.42 -8.31
C ASP A 263 24.24 -10.97 -8.84
N GLY A 264 25.02 -9.99 -8.35
CA GLY A 264 24.88 -8.56 -8.65
C GLY A 264 23.59 -7.91 -8.14
N LEU A 265 22.60 -8.71 -7.71
CA LEU A 265 21.25 -8.28 -7.32
C LEU A 265 21.13 -7.76 -5.87
N GLU A 266 22.24 -7.53 -5.16
CA GLU A 266 22.21 -7.10 -3.76
C GLU A 266 21.54 -5.73 -3.58
N VAL A 267 21.69 -4.85 -4.56
CA VAL A 267 21.03 -3.54 -4.60
C VAL A 267 19.52 -3.67 -4.44
N PHE A 268 18.89 -4.71 -5.03
CA PHE A 268 17.46 -4.96 -4.87
C PHE A 268 17.10 -5.63 -3.53
N ARG A 269 18.00 -6.42 -2.93
CA ARG A 269 17.78 -7.03 -1.60
C ARG A 269 17.87 -6.03 -0.46
N GLU A 270 18.46 -4.87 -0.71
CA GLU A 270 18.47 -3.74 0.22
C GLU A 270 17.26 -2.80 0.03
N SER A 271 16.38 -3.07 -0.94
CA SER A 271 15.19 -2.24 -1.17
C SER A 271 14.18 -2.34 -0.02
N LEU A 272 13.44 -1.26 0.20
CA LEU A 272 12.38 -1.21 1.22
C LEU A 272 11.26 -2.21 0.91
N LEU A 273 10.96 -2.40 -0.37
CA LEU A 273 9.98 -3.39 -0.82
C LEU A 273 10.42 -4.81 -0.45
N TYR A 274 11.68 -5.16 -0.71
CA TYR A 274 12.21 -6.48 -0.35
C TYR A 274 12.19 -6.69 1.16
N GLN A 275 12.54 -5.67 1.95
CA GLN A 275 12.44 -5.72 3.41
C GLN A 275 11.02 -6.10 3.88
N TYR A 276 9.97 -5.49 3.31
CA TYR A 276 8.58 -5.80 3.69
C TYR A 276 8.10 -7.17 3.23
N VAL A 277 8.69 -7.74 2.18
CA VAL A 277 8.42 -9.11 1.76
C VAL A 277 9.23 -10.11 2.58
N ALA A 278 10.48 -9.81 2.92
CA ALA A 278 11.36 -10.72 3.67
C ALA A 278 10.95 -10.86 5.14
N LEU A 279 10.41 -9.81 5.77
CA LEU A 279 10.05 -9.80 7.20
C LEU A 279 8.90 -10.77 7.56
N SER A 280 8.05 -11.14 6.61
CA SER A 280 6.91 -12.02 6.86
C SER A 280 7.30 -13.51 6.67
N ASP A 281 8.08 -14.07 7.60
CA ASP A 281 8.49 -15.49 7.64
C ASP A 281 7.34 -16.44 8.07
N ILE A 282 6.11 -16.12 7.64
CA ILE A 282 4.88 -16.85 7.95
C ILE A 282 4.58 -17.76 6.76
N TYR A 283 4.30 -19.04 7.01
CA TYR A 283 3.85 -19.96 5.97
C TYR A 283 2.61 -19.38 5.26
N GLY A 284 2.66 -19.28 3.93
CA GLY A 284 1.62 -18.59 3.16
C GLY A 284 1.74 -17.06 3.16
N ARG A 285 2.95 -16.52 3.40
CA ARG A 285 3.32 -15.10 3.26
C ARG A 285 2.68 -14.46 2.04
N ASP A 286 2.94 -15.01 0.87
CA ASP A 286 2.56 -14.41 -0.41
C ASP A 286 1.04 -14.28 -0.53
N ARG A 287 0.30 -15.29 -0.03
CA ARG A 287 -1.16 -15.23 0.07
C ARG A 287 -1.64 -14.21 1.10
N ARG A 288 -0.92 -14.00 2.21
CA ARG A 288 -1.24 -12.95 3.20
C ARG A 288 -1.05 -11.55 2.60
N ILE A 289 0.02 -11.34 1.83
CA ILE A 289 0.24 -10.10 1.07
C ILE A 289 -0.96 -9.81 0.16
N MET A 290 -1.41 -10.81 -0.60
CA MET A 290 -2.58 -10.66 -1.47
C MET A 290 -3.86 -10.37 -0.67
N ARG A 291 -4.10 -11.08 0.45
CA ARG A 291 -5.25 -10.79 1.33
C ARG A 291 -5.20 -9.39 1.92
N ALA A 292 -4.02 -8.86 2.22
CA ALA A 292 -3.85 -7.48 2.68
C ALA A 292 -4.24 -6.48 1.59
N ILE A 293 -3.73 -6.65 0.36
CA ILE A 293 -4.05 -5.78 -0.77
C ILE A 293 -5.55 -5.81 -1.09
N PHE A 294 -6.17 -7.00 -1.07
CA PHE A 294 -7.59 -7.19 -1.38
C PHE A 294 -8.51 -7.14 -0.15
N ALA A 295 -8.04 -6.59 0.97
CA ALA A 295 -8.86 -6.44 2.17
C ALA A 295 -10.10 -5.59 1.86
N ASP A 296 -11.27 -6.13 2.21
CA ASP A 296 -12.60 -5.63 1.85
C ASP A 296 -13.47 -5.32 3.06
N GLY A 297 -12.92 -5.39 4.28
CA GLY A 297 -13.65 -5.11 5.51
C GLY A 297 -14.66 -6.19 5.94
N LYS A 298 -14.83 -7.30 5.19
CA LYS A 298 -15.72 -8.42 5.58
C LYS A 298 -15.19 -9.16 6.82
N PRO A 299 -15.90 -10.11 7.46
CA PRO A 299 -15.46 -10.75 8.73
C PRO A 299 -14.07 -11.41 8.74
N ASN A 300 -13.44 -11.62 7.58
CA ASN A 300 -12.02 -11.99 7.49
C ASN A 300 -11.06 -10.82 7.85
N SER A 301 -11.58 -9.61 8.05
CA SER A 301 -10.89 -8.41 8.52
C SER A 301 -10.29 -8.54 9.91
N ALA A 302 -10.63 -9.61 10.65
CA ALA A 302 -9.98 -9.93 11.92
C ALA A 302 -8.46 -10.15 11.79
N GLU A 303 -7.96 -10.56 10.60
CA GLU A 303 -6.52 -10.69 10.34
C GLU A 303 -5.81 -9.32 10.35
N PHE A 304 -6.47 -8.27 9.86
CA PHE A 304 -5.93 -6.92 9.77
C PHE A 304 -6.74 -5.97 10.67
N ARG A 305 -6.48 -6.08 11.98
CA ARG A 305 -7.15 -5.30 13.02
C ARG A 305 -6.62 -3.86 13.09
N ALA A 306 -7.27 -3.03 13.90
CA ALA A 306 -6.81 -1.67 14.17
C ALA A 306 -5.36 -1.68 14.66
N VAL A 307 -4.54 -0.80 14.07
CA VAL A 307 -3.13 -0.67 14.42
C VAL A 307 -2.98 -0.01 15.79
N PHE A 308 -3.80 1.02 16.07
CA PHE A 308 -3.76 1.68 17.37
C PHE A 308 -4.94 1.29 18.25
N GLU A 309 -4.70 1.19 19.55
CA GLU A 309 -5.77 1.10 20.53
C GLU A 309 -6.71 2.31 20.43
N ASP A 310 -8.02 2.07 20.55
CA ASP A 310 -9.05 3.10 20.53
C ASP A 310 -9.14 3.94 19.23
N GLU A 311 -8.51 3.51 18.14
CA GLU A 311 -8.53 4.21 16.85
C GLU A 311 -9.94 4.38 16.27
N ILE A 312 -10.79 3.36 16.46
CA ILE A 312 -12.20 3.34 16.01
C ILE A 312 -13.08 4.20 16.92
N LYS A 313 -12.65 4.52 18.15
CA LYS A 313 -13.41 5.34 19.09
C LYS A 313 -13.26 6.82 18.74
N VAL A 314 -14.02 7.27 17.74
CA VAL A 314 -14.08 8.70 17.37
C VAL A 314 -14.56 9.53 18.56
N HIS A 315 -13.82 10.58 18.92
CA HIS A 315 -14.25 11.50 19.96
C HIS A 315 -15.51 12.25 19.49
N LYS A 316 -16.65 11.96 20.13
CA LYS A 316 -17.85 12.80 19.96
C LYS A 316 -17.65 14.03 20.84
N PRO A 317 -17.66 15.27 20.29
CA PRO A 317 -17.64 16.45 21.13
C PRO A 317 -18.81 16.34 22.11
N LYS A 318 -18.54 16.42 23.42
CA LYS A 318 -19.59 16.47 24.42
C LYS A 318 -20.53 17.60 23.99
N LYS A 319 -21.77 17.27 23.59
CA LYS A 319 -22.82 18.27 23.44
C LYS A 319 -22.76 19.07 24.74
N LYS A 320 -22.44 20.37 24.67
CA LYS A 320 -22.62 21.26 25.80
C LYS A 320 -24.09 21.06 26.21
N ARG A 321 -24.35 20.26 27.25
CA ARG A 321 -25.64 20.29 27.91
C ARG A 321 -25.70 21.73 28.36
N SER A 322 -26.55 22.52 27.73
CA SER A 322 -26.87 23.86 28.20
C SER A 322 -27.55 23.67 29.55
N SER A 323 -26.78 23.41 30.60
CA SER A 323 -27.19 23.73 31.93
C SER A 323 -27.13 25.25 32.00
N LEU A 324 -28.16 25.89 31.42
CA LEU A 324 -28.66 27.13 32.00
C LEU A 324 -29.16 26.76 33.40
N LYS A 325 -28.22 26.57 34.34
CA LYS A 325 -28.49 26.96 35.71
C LYS A 325 -28.65 28.48 35.60
N LYS A 326 -29.89 28.95 35.81
CA LYS A 326 -30.19 30.37 35.99
C LYS A 326 -29.05 30.98 36.81
N ARG A 327 -28.27 31.87 36.23
CA ARG A 327 -27.40 32.75 37.02
C ARG A 327 -28.36 33.56 37.89
N ALA A 328 -28.33 33.32 39.20
CA ALA A 328 -29.00 34.20 40.15
C ALA A 328 -28.43 35.61 39.93
N GLY A 329 -29.31 36.59 39.77
CA GLY A 329 -28.92 37.97 39.51
C GLY A 329 -28.10 38.49 40.68
N VAL A 330 -26.89 38.98 40.40
CA VAL A 330 -26.02 39.63 41.37
C VAL A 330 -26.63 40.99 41.69
N ASP A 331 -27.10 41.18 42.92
CA ASP A 331 -27.74 42.42 43.38
C ASP A 331 -26.80 43.16 44.34
N LEU A 332 -25.90 43.98 43.77
CA LEU A 332 -24.79 44.65 44.47
C LEU A 332 -25.23 45.56 45.62
N ASN A 333 -26.49 46.01 45.62
CA ASN A 333 -27.04 46.88 46.67
C ASN A 333 -27.45 46.14 47.95
N LYS A 334 -27.52 44.80 47.91
CA LYS A 334 -27.92 43.96 49.07
C LYS A 334 -26.76 43.17 49.69
N GLY A 335 -25.54 43.32 49.19
CA GLY A 335 -24.36 42.65 49.74
C GLY A 335 -24.30 41.15 49.49
N GLU A 336 -25.02 40.63 48.49
CA GLU A 336 -24.95 39.24 48.07
C GLU A 336 -23.87 39.09 46.97
N TYR A 337 -22.71 38.58 47.36
CA TYR A 337 -21.60 38.29 46.44
C TYR A 337 -21.67 36.82 46.05
N GLY A 338 -21.71 36.53 44.74
CA GLY A 338 -21.73 35.14 44.26
C GLY A 338 -20.43 34.42 44.61
N ASP A 339 -20.53 33.20 45.14
CA ASP A 339 -19.38 32.36 45.49
C ASP A 339 -18.58 31.98 44.23
N TYR A 340 -17.31 32.39 44.20
CA TYR A 340 -16.35 32.06 43.12
C TYR A 340 -15.36 30.96 43.53
N GLU A 341 -15.75 30.02 44.39
CA GLU A 341 -14.87 28.93 44.83
C GLU A 341 -15.54 27.57 44.74
N ASN A 342 -15.70 27.05 43.51
CA ASN A 342 -15.51 25.62 43.22
C ASN A 342 -15.63 25.39 41.71
N ASP A 343 -14.51 25.18 41.02
CA ASP A 343 -14.37 24.28 39.86
C ASP A 343 -13.00 24.49 39.22
N SER A 344 -11.97 23.82 39.74
CA SER A 344 -10.96 23.10 38.93
C SER A 344 -9.81 22.56 39.81
N GLU A 345 -10.02 21.43 40.46
CA GLU A 345 -8.91 20.51 40.75
C GLU A 345 -9.28 19.15 40.17
N ASP A 346 -8.99 18.96 38.87
CA ASP A 346 -9.01 17.64 38.28
C ASP A 346 -7.58 17.08 38.27
N GLU A 347 -7.45 16.04 39.08
CA GLU A 347 -6.31 15.22 39.47
C GLU A 347 -5.53 14.62 38.28
N TYR A 348 -4.23 14.89 38.20
CA TYR A 348 -3.29 14.21 37.31
C TYR A 348 -3.01 12.79 37.82
N THR A 349 -3.48 11.76 37.12
CA THR A 349 -3.06 10.37 37.36
C THR A 349 -2.05 9.91 36.32
N ASN A 350 -0.77 9.91 36.71
CA ASN A 350 0.31 9.21 36.00
C ASN A 350 0.26 7.71 36.31
N PRO A 351 0.42 6.80 35.33
CA PRO A 351 0.62 5.39 35.60
C PRO A 351 2.11 5.04 35.45
N ARG A 352 2.80 4.73 36.57
CA ARG A 352 3.88 3.72 36.58
C ARG A 352 4.37 3.32 37.98
N ASP A 353 4.45 1.99 38.11
CA ASP A 353 5.34 1.15 38.91
C ASP A 353 5.47 1.33 40.43
N SER A 354 5.19 0.22 41.14
CA SER A 354 5.94 -0.14 42.34
C SER A 354 5.97 -1.66 42.54
N ARG A 355 7.17 -2.22 42.33
CA ARG A 355 7.60 -3.52 42.88
C ARG A 355 7.76 -3.42 44.41
N ALA A 356 7.67 -4.59 45.03
CA ALA A 356 8.25 -5.02 46.31
C ALA A 356 7.34 -5.05 47.57
N SER A 357 7.00 -6.28 47.96
CA SER A 357 6.76 -6.76 49.34
C SER A 357 8.07 -6.72 50.18
N PRO A 358 8.16 -7.15 51.48
CA PRO A 358 7.18 -7.82 52.35
C PRO A 358 7.17 -7.43 53.85
N SER A 359 6.09 -7.79 54.58
CA SER A 359 6.15 -8.52 55.88
C SER A 359 4.74 -8.77 56.46
N ALA A 360 4.60 -9.92 57.13
CA ALA A 360 3.35 -10.60 57.53
C ALA A 360 3.30 -10.79 59.08
N PRO A 361 2.50 -11.72 59.66
CA PRO A 361 1.03 -11.84 59.91
C PRO A 361 0.77 -12.01 61.45
N PRO A 362 -0.27 -12.70 62.05
CA PRO A 362 -1.47 -13.46 61.61
C PRO A 362 -2.81 -13.05 62.34
N ALA A 363 -4.03 -13.61 62.15
CA ALA A 363 -4.45 -15.02 62.13
C ALA A 363 -5.91 -15.29 61.62
N GLN A 364 -6.03 -16.45 60.94
CA GLN A 364 -7.06 -17.53 60.97
C GLN A 364 -8.58 -17.22 60.93
N ASN A 365 -9.29 -17.70 59.88
CA ASN A 365 -9.85 -19.07 59.84
C ASN A 365 -10.53 -19.46 58.49
N ARG A 366 -10.09 -20.63 57.99
CA ARG A 366 -10.79 -21.76 57.31
C ARG A 366 -12.26 -21.57 56.86
N LEU A 367 -12.80 -22.16 55.79
CA LEU A 367 -12.43 -23.16 54.77
C LEU A 367 -13.61 -23.27 53.77
N LEU A 368 -13.36 -23.94 52.64
CA LEU A 368 -14.26 -24.75 51.79
C LEU A 368 -14.57 -24.21 50.38
N ARG A 369 -14.43 -25.16 49.45
CA ARG A 369 -14.24 -25.01 48.02
C ARG A 369 -15.24 -25.94 47.33
N ARG A 370 -15.89 -25.45 46.26
CA ARG A 370 -16.53 -26.17 45.11
C ARG A 370 -17.87 -26.90 45.34
N PRO A 371 -18.69 -27.22 44.29
CA PRO A 371 -18.38 -27.25 42.84
C PRO A 371 -19.45 -26.73 41.84
N LYS A 372 -19.04 -26.73 40.55
CA LYS A 372 -19.80 -26.66 39.28
C LYS A 372 -21.11 -27.49 39.23
N ARG A 373 -22.13 -27.00 38.50
CA ARG A 373 -23.09 -27.84 37.76
C ARG A 373 -23.61 -27.17 36.48
N THR A 374 -24.16 -28.02 35.63
CA THR A 374 -24.25 -28.10 34.17
C THR A 374 -25.47 -27.45 33.49
N ARG A 375 -25.25 -27.09 32.21
CA ARG A 375 -26.14 -26.86 31.06
C ARG A 375 -27.55 -27.48 31.10
N ARG A 376 -28.58 -26.71 30.71
CA ARG A 376 -29.77 -27.20 29.99
C ARG A 376 -30.45 -26.10 29.16
N THR A 377 -30.82 -26.47 27.94
CA THR A 377 -31.58 -25.77 26.89
C THR A 377 -33.07 -25.62 27.22
N GLN A 378 -33.73 -24.56 26.73
CA GLN A 378 -35.14 -24.59 26.31
C GLN A 378 -35.51 -23.39 25.40
N THR A 379 -36.48 -23.66 24.54
CA THR A 379 -36.95 -23.00 23.31
C THR A 379 -38.11 -22.00 23.52
N ALA A 380 -38.42 -21.23 22.46
CA ALA A 380 -39.51 -20.28 22.14
C ALA A 380 -40.84 -20.38 22.95
N VAL A 381 -41.65 -19.32 23.13
CA VAL A 381 -42.58 -18.70 22.14
C VAL A 381 -43.22 -17.39 22.71
N ASP A 382 -43.43 -16.40 21.85
CA ASP A 382 -44.35 -15.23 21.80
C ASP A 382 -44.53 -14.20 22.94
N ARG A 383 -44.24 -12.92 22.62
CA ARG A 383 -45.26 -11.85 22.60
C ARG A 383 -44.80 -10.60 21.82
N ALA A 384 -45.53 -10.31 20.73
CA ALA A 384 -45.44 -9.08 19.96
C ALA A 384 -46.28 -7.96 20.58
N THR A 385 -45.81 -6.70 20.51
CA THR A 385 -46.51 -5.51 19.95
C THR A 385 -45.80 -4.20 20.37
N GLY A 386 -45.50 -3.33 19.40
CA GLY A 386 -45.09 -1.94 19.69
C GLY A 386 -44.17 -1.25 18.67
N SER A 387 -44.68 -0.96 17.48
CA SER A 387 -44.33 0.14 16.55
C SER A 387 -42.86 0.55 16.30
N GLY A 388 -42.38 0.18 15.11
CA GLY A 388 -42.25 1.09 13.98
C GLY A 388 -41.14 2.16 14.03
N LEU A 389 -40.03 1.90 13.33
CA LEU A 389 -39.23 2.88 12.59
C LEU A 389 -38.29 2.13 11.62
N GLY A 390 -38.53 2.31 10.32
CA GLY A 390 -37.56 2.09 9.24
C GLY A 390 -37.21 0.65 8.88
N ALA A 391 -38.10 -0.02 8.14
CA ALA A 391 -37.68 -1.07 7.23
C ALA A 391 -36.78 -0.42 6.17
N TYR A 392 -35.47 -0.56 6.34
CA TYR A 392 -34.49 -0.25 5.33
C TYR A 392 -34.68 -1.26 4.18
N ASP A 393 -35.04 -0.69 3.05
CA ASP A 393 -35.24 -1.34 1.78
C ASP A 393 -33.96 -2.10 1.35
N LYS A 394 -34.04 -3.43 1.26
CA LYS A 394 -32.96 -4.32 0.80
C LYS A 394 -32.90 -4.39 -0.73
N THR A 395 -33.08 -3.26 -1.42
CA THR A 395 -32.97 -3.19 -2.88
C THR A 395 -31.99 -2.14 -3.41
N ALA A 396 -31.25 -1.45 -2.52
CA ALA A 396 -30.21 -0.48 -2.91
C ALA A 396 -28.75 -0.99 -2.80
N ASP A 397 -28.52 -2.28 -2.52
CA ASP A 397 -27.17 -2.85 -2.32
C ASP A 397 -26.40 -3.16 -3.62
N HIS A 398 -26.96 -2.86 -4.79
CA HIS A 398 -26.28 -3.03 -6.09
C HIS A 398 -25.65 -1.75 -6.66
N GLU A 399 -25.77 -0.60 -5.98
CA GLU A 399 -25.49 0.70 -6.60
C GLU A 399 -24.09 1.27 -6.40
N ASN A 400 -23.15 0.58 -5.74
CA ASN A 400 -21.73 1.00 -5.80
C ASN A 400 -20.78 -0.18 -5.70
N GLY A 401 -20.68 -0.98 -6.78
CA GLY A 401 -19.72 -2.08 -6.86
C GLY A 401 -18.27 -1.66 -6.56
N ILE A 402 -17.90 -0.41 -6.88
CA ILE A 402 -16.57 0.16 -6.59
C ILE A 402 -16.37 0.44 -5.09
N ALA A 403 -17.44 0.70 -4.33
CA ALA A 403 -17.35 0.89 -2.88
C ALA A 403 -17.00 -0.41 -2.13
N SER A 404 -17.21 -1.57 -2.74
CA SER A 404 -16.84 -2.87 -2.14
C SER A 404 -15.35 -3.00 -1.82
N LEU A 405 -14.51 -2.24 -2.53
CA LEU A 405 -13.08 -2.10 -2.26
C LEU A 405 -12.70 -0.63 -1.97
N GLY A 406 -13.60 0.17 -1.40
CA GLY A 406 -13.25 1.47 -0.83
C GLY A 406 -13.03 2.61 -1.82
N GLY A 407 -13.59 2.53 -3.03
CA GLY A 407 -13.54 3.64 -3.98
C GLY A 407 -12.32 3.64 -4.91
N TYR A 408 -12.31 4.56 -5.88
CA TYR A 408 -11.25 4.68 -6.87
C TYR A 408 -9.86 4.92 -6.25
N ASN A 409 -9.75 5.82 -5.28
CA ASN A 409 -8.47 6.11 -4.62
C ASN A 409 -7.84 4.85 -4.01
N SER A 410 -8.68 3.97 -3.44
CA SER A 410 -8.22 2.72 -2.88
C SER A 410 -7.82 1.72 -3.97
N LEU A 411 -8.53 1.67 -5.10
CA LEU A 411 -8.19 0.79 -6.22
C LEU A 411 -6.85 1.16 -6.86
N VAL A 412 -6.57 2.45 -7.05
CA VAL A 412 -5.29 2.94 -7.58
C VAL A 412 -4.11 2.49 -6.70
N LEU A 413 -4.24 2.60 -5.38
CA LEU A 413 -3.20 2.15 -4.45
C LEU A 413 -2.99 0.62 -4.49
N ARG A 414 -4.06 -0.16 -4.69
CA ARG A 414 -3.94 -1.62 -4.88
C ARG A 414 -3.16 -1.94 -6.15
N GLN A 415 -3.48 -1.28 -7.26
CA GLN A 415 -2.77 -1.48 -8.53
C GLN A 415 -1.28 -1.17 -8.40
N ARG A 416 -0.93 -0.03 -7.77
CA ARG A 416 0.46 0.35 -7.50
C ARG A 416 1.22 -0.72 -6.73
N LEU A 417 0.62 -1.27 -5.67
CA LEU A 417 1.21 -2.36 -4.90
C LEU A 417 1.38 -3.65 -5.72
N LEU A 418 0.41 -4.02 -6.54
CA LEU A 418 0.53 -5.20 -7.42
C LEU A 418 1.63 -5.01 -8.47
N VAL A 419 1.77 -3.82 -9.05
CA VAL A 419 2.84 -3.49 -9.99
C VAL A 419 4.21 -3.60 -9.32
N LEU A 420 4.36 -3.07 -8.10
CA LEU A 420 5.59 -3.20 -7.32
C LEU A 420 5.96 -4.68 -7.05
N LEU A 421 4.98 -5.48 -6.62
CA LEU A 421 5.21 -6.92 -6.38
C LEU A 421 5.58 -7.67 -7.67
N TYR A 422 4.98 -7.29 -8.80
CA TYR A 422 5.34 -7.86 -10.09
C TYR A 422 6.77 -7.49 -10.48
N ARG A 423 7.17 -6.22 -10.37
CA ARG A 423 8.56 -5.78 -10.63
C ARG A 423 9.57 -6.52 -9.73
N LEU A 424 9.21 -6.76 -8.47
CA LEU A 424 10.01 -7.59 -7.56
C LEU A 424 10.16 -9.02 -8.08
N SER A 425 9.09 -9.64 -8.58
CA SER A 425 9.14 -11.00 -9.14
C SER A 425 10.02 -11.11 -10.39
N ILE A 426 10.11 -10.04 -11.20
CA ILE A 426 11.02 -9.98 -12.36
C ILE A 426 12.48 -9.98 -11.90
N LYS A 427 12.84 -9.14 -10.92
CA LYS A 427 14.24 -8.94 -10.51
C LYS A 427 14.73 -10.00 -9.52
N LEU A 428 13.87 -10.48 -8.62
CA LEU A 428 14.21 -11.42 -7.55
C LEU A 428 13.30 -12.66 -7.53
N PRO A 429 13.22 -13.45 -8.63
CA PRO A 429 12.31 -14.59 -8.71
C PRO A 429 12.64 -15.71 -7.71
N LYS A 430 13.91 -15.85 -7.33
CA LYS A 430 14.38 -16.86 -6.37
C LYS A 430 14.08 -16.48 -4.92
N ASP A 431 14.05 -15.19 -4.60
CA ASP A 431 13.88 -14.71 -3.23
C ASP A 431 12.41 -14.39 -2.89
N PHE A 432 11.60 -14.06 -3.90
CA PHE A 432 10.16 -13.81 -3.75
C PHE A 432 9.31 -14.92 -4.36
N MET A 433 9.04 -14.86 -5.67
CA MET A 433 8.32 -15.86 -6.46
C MET A 433 8.55 -15.61 -7.95
N SER A 434 8.24 -16.60 -8.79
CA SER A 434 8.27 -16.43 -10.24
C SER A 434 7.21 -15.45 -10.75
N THR A 435 7.41 -14.88 -11.94
CA THR A 435 6.42 -14.01 -12.60
C THR A 435 5.12 -14.75 -12.90
N GLU A 436 5.20 -16.04 -13.22
CA GLU A 436 4.04 -16.92 -13.44
C GLU A 436 3.22 -17.08 -12.16
N ASP A 437 3.89 -17.36 -11.03
CA ASP A 437 3.24 -17.49 -9.72
C ASP A 437 2.59 -16.17 -9.29
N ALA A 438 3.27 -15.03 -9.50
CA ALA A 438 2.73 -13.70 -9.22
C ALA A 438 1.44 -13.44 -10.01
N CYS A 439 1.47 -13.69 -11.32
CA CYS A 439 0.28 -13.58 -12.18
C CYS A 439 -0.83 -14.54 -11.77
N HIS A 440 -0.49 -15.77 -11.37
CA HIS A 440 -1.45 -16.74 -10.86
C HIS A 440 -2.14 -16.24 -9.59
N MET A 441 -1.39 -15.68 -8.64
CA MET A 441 -1.96 -15.07 -7.44
C MET A 441 -2.87 -13.87 -7.79
N PHE A 442 -2.45 -13.01 -8.72
CA PHE A 442 -3.26 -11.86 -9.13
C PHE A 442 -4.59 -12.33 -9.74
N LYS A 443 -4.52 -13.32 -10.63
CA LYS A 443 -5.67 -13.97 -11.24
C LYS A 443 -6.65 -14.51 -10.19
N GLU A 444 -6.16 -15.27 -9.20
CA GLU A 444 -7.00 -15.83 -8.14
C GLU A 444 -7.80 -14.76 -7.38
N ASN A 445 -7.18 -13.59 -7.14
CA ASN A 445 -7.81 -12.51 -6.38
C ASN A 445 -8.66 -11.56 -7.25
N ILE A 446 -8.39 -11.47 -8.56
CA ILE A 446 -9.10 -10.57 -9.48
C ILE A 446 -10.33 -11.26 -10.09
N ARG A 447 -10.26 -12.55 -10.41
CA ARG A 447 -11.28 -13.30 -11.16
C ARG A 447 -12.71 -13.07 -10.64
N ASP A 448 -12.89 -13.15 -9.32
CA ASP A 448 -14.21 -13.16 -8.69
C ASP A 448 -14.70 -11.78 -8.25
N LEU A 449 -13.96 -10.71 -8.59
CA LEU A 449 -14.34 -9.35 -8.23
C LEU A 449 -15.64 -8.90 -8.95
N PRO A 450 -16.43 -7.99 -8.35
CA PRO A 450 -17.60 -7.39 -9.00
C PRO A 450 -17.22 -6.67 -10.30
N LEU A 451 -18.12 -6.63 -11.28
CA LEU A 451 -17.86 -6.06 -12.62
C LEU A 451 -17.17 -4.69 -12.62
N PRO A 452 -17.62 -3.69 -11.84
CA PRO A 452 -16.98 -2.37 -11.87
C PRO A 452 -15.53 -2.38 -11.37
N VAL A 453 -15.26 -3.22 -10.37
CA VAL A 453 -13.91 -3.40 -9.80
C VAL A 453 -13.04 -4.19 -10.76
N PHE A 454 -13.58 -5.29 -11.30
CA PHE A 454 -12.91 -6.13 -12.29
C PHE A 454 -12.45 -5.30 -13.48
N GLN A 455 -13.36 -4.52 -14.09
CA GLN A 455 -13.03 -3.63 -15.20
C GLN A 455 -11.88 -2.69 -14.84
N HIS A 456 -11.95 -2.06 -13.66
CA HIS A 456 -10.93 -1.13 -13.23
C HIS A 456 -9.55 -1.81 -13.09
N MET A 457 -9.52 -3.04 -12.56
CA MET A 457 -8.30 -3.84 -12.34
C MET A 457 -7.69 -4.44 -13.61
N VAL A 458 -8.42 -4.55 -14.73
CA VAL A 458 -7.90 -5.14 -15.98
C VAL A 458 -7.68 -4.13 -17.09
N THR A 459 -8.26 -2.93 -17.01
CA THR A 459 -8.16 -1.92 -18.08
C THR A 459 -6.72 -1.35 -18.17
N PRO A 460 -6.05 -1.42 -19.34
CA PRO A 460 -4.67 -0.90 -19.55
C PRO A 460 -4.46 0.54 -19.12
N SER A 461 -5.42 1.42 -19.40
CA SER A 461 -5.31 2.84 -19.02
C SER A 461 -5.29 3.10 -17.51
N ASN A 462 -5.73 2.15 -16.68
CA ASN A 462 -5.77 2.32 -15.23
C ASN A 462 -4.51 1.76 -14.54
N ILE A 463 -3.91 0.70 -15.08
CA ILE A 463 -2.70 0.10 -14.50
C ILE A 463 -1.47 0.78 -15.10
N GLN A 464 -1.03 1.87 -14.48
CA GLN A 464 0.19 2.55 -14.89
C GLN A 464 1.42 1.78 -14.37
N GLY A 465 2.41 1.57 -15.23
CA GLY A 465 3.70 0.98 -14.86
C GLY A 465 3.80 -0.55 -14.89
N LEU A 466 2.73 -1.27 -15.24
CA LEU A 466 2.84 -2.69 -15.59
C LEU A 466 3.35 -2.81 -17.03
N GLU A 467 4.36 -3.63 -17.25
CA GLU A 467 4.88 -3.89 -18.60
C GLU A 467 3.77 -4.46 -19.51
N LEU A 468 3.78 -4.05 -20.78
CA LEU A 468 2.76 -4.45 -21.75
C LEU A 468 2.59 -5.97 -21.86
N GLY A 469 3.71 -6.71 -21.91
CA GLY A 469 3.73 -8.17 -21.96
C GLY A 469 3.21 -8.83 -20.67
N ALA A 470 3.48 -8.22 -19.52
CA ALA A 470 2.96 -8.70 -18.24
C ALA A 470 1.44 -8.52 -18.13
N HIS A 471 0.94 -7.38 -18.59
CA HIS A 471 -0.50 -7.10 -18.61
C HIS A 471 -1.21 -8.04 -19.59
N SER A 472 -0.66 -8.26 -20.79
CA SER A 472 -1.25 -9.20 -21.76
C SER A 472 -1.31 -10.60 -21.17
N TYR A 473 -0.22 -11.07 -20.55
CA TYR A 473 -0.17 -12.38 -19.91
C TYR A 473 -1.21 -12.52 -18.78
N LEU A 474 -1.36 -11.51 -17.91
CA LEU A 474 -2.40 -11.53 -16.87
C LEU A 474 -3.81 -11.62 -17.47
N CYS A 475 -4.09 -10.87 -18.54
CA CYS A 475 -5.39 -10.92 -19.22
C CYS A 475 -5.64 -12.29 -19.85
N GLU A 476 -4.64 -12.87 -20.50
CA GLU A 476 -4.72 -14.23 -21.05
C GLU A 476 -5.00 -15.26 -19.96
N GLN A 477 -4.27 -15.19 -18.83
CA GLN A 477 -4.46 -16.12 -17.71
C GLN A 477 -5.83 -16.01 -17.05
N LEU A 478 -6.38 -14.79 -16.94
CA LEU A 478 -7.75 -14.55 -16.50
C LEU A 478 -8.75 -15.13 -17.51
N SER A 479 -8.57 -14.88 -18.80
CA SER A 479 -9.40 -15.43 -19.87
C SER A 479 -9.41 -16.96 -19.86
N TYR A 480 -8.26 -17.62 -19.82
CA TYR A 480 -8.18 -19.09 -19.78
C TYR A 480 -8.95 -19.71 -18.62
N SER A 481 -9.06 -19.02 -17.49
CA SER A 481 -9.85 -19.54 -16.36
C SER A 481 -11.37 -19.41 -16.50
N MET A 482 -11.81 -18.62 -17.47
CA MET A 482 -13.20 -18.23 -17.65
C MET A 482 -13.78 -18.63 -19.02
N HIS A 483 -12.94 -18.99 -19.99
CA HIS A 483 -13.34 -19.38 -21.35
C HIS A 483 -14.01 -20.76 -21.41
N GLU A 484 -14.92 -20.93 -22.38
CA GLU A 484 -15.51 -22.23 -22.70
C GLU A 484 -14.47 -23.28 -23.11
N SER A 485 -14.74 -24.55 -22.81
CA SER A 485 -13.81 -25.67 -23.04
C SER A 485 -13.54 -25.98 -24.52
N SER A 486 -14.32 -25.40 -25.43
CA SER A 486 -14.13 -25.54 -26.88
C SER A 486 -13.03 -24.63 -27.44
N ALA A 487 -12.51 -23.69 -26.63
CA ALA A 487 -11.44 -22.79 -27.03
C ALA A 487 -10.10 -23.53 -27.17
N PRO A 488 -9.39 -23.41 -28.30
CA PRO A 488 -8.10 -24.03 -28.48
C PRO A 488 -7.05 -23.34 -27.61
N ALA A 489 -6.18 -24.12 -26.97
CA ALA A 489 -4.99 -23.61 -26.31
C ALA A 489 -3.86 -23.47 -27.34
N PHE A 490 -3.37 -22.26 -27.55
CA PHE A 490 -2.17 -22.01 -28.33
C PHE A 490 -0.97 -22.00 -27.39
N ASN A 491 0.07 -22.76 -27.72
CA ASN A 491 1.22 -22.97 -26.85
C ASN A 491 2.33 -21.91 -27.04
N ASP A 492 1.97 -20.73 -27.57
CA ASP A 492 2.90 -19.60 -27.71
C ASP A 492 2.94 -18.80 -26.40
N ASP A 493 4.14 -18.44 -26.01
CA ASP A 493 4.41 -17.68 -24.77
C ASP A 493 3.88 -16.25 -24.82
N LEU A 494 3.67 -15.68 -26.02
CA LEU A 494 3.27 -14.29 -26.22
C LEU A 494 1.90 -14.16 -26.92
N LEU A 495 1.18 -13.09 -26.58
CA LEU A 495 -0.05 -12.70 -27.26
C LEU A 495 0.25 -12.18 -28.67
N THR A 496 -0.41 -12.76 -29.67
CA THR A 496 -0.36 -12.31 -31.07
C THR A 496 -1.76 -12.10 -31.62
N GLN A 497 -1.90 -11.34 -32.71
CA GLN A 497 -3.18 -11.16 -33.40
C GLN A 497 -3.81 -12.52 -33.78
N LEU A 498 -3.02 -13.46 -34.29
CA LEU A 498 -3.50 -14.80 -34.65
C LEU A 498 -4.01 -15.58 -33.43
N LYS A 499 -3.29 -15.51 -32.29
CA LYS A 499 -3.72 -16.12 -31.04
C LYS A 499 -5.03 -15.51 -30.55
N LEU A 500 -5.16 -14.18 -30.64
CA LEU A 500 -6.37 -13.45 -30.27
C LEU A 500 -7.59 -13.88 -31.13
N GLU A 501 -7.43 -13.93 -32.45
CA GLU A 501 -8.47 -14.30 -33.42
C GLU A 501 -8.92 -15.77 -33.26
N ARG A 502 -8.00 -16.69 -32.98
CA ARG A 502 -8.29 -18.13 -32.97
C ARG A 502 -8.62 -18.71 -31.62
N CYS A 503 -8.14 -18.12 -30.53
CA CYS A 503 -8.26 -18.72 -29.18
C CYS A 503 -9.17 -17.93 -28.27
N PHE A 504 -9.38 -16.64 -28.55
CA PHE A 504 -10.05 -15.75 -27.60
C PHE A 504 -11.32 -15.09 -28.16
N LEU A 505 -11.22 -14.31 -29.24
CA LEU A 505 -12.31 -13.48 -29.76
C LEU A 505 -13.61 -14.24 -30.08
N PRO A 506 -13.59 -15.42 -30.73
CA PRO A 506 -14.82 -16.11 -31.14
C PRO A 506 -15.58 -16.76 -29.98
N TYR A 507 -14.97 -16.87 -28.80
CA TYR A 507 -15.45 -17.72 -27.72
C TYR A 507 -16.22 -16.92 -26.66
N MET A 508 -17.09 -17.64 -25.95
CA MET A 508 -17.85 -17.13 -24.82
C MET A 508 -17.29 -17.64 -23.49
N ALA A 509 -17.85 -17.13 -22.38
CA ALA A 509 -17.53 -17.65 -21.06
C ALA A 509 -18.02 -19.10 -20.86
N ALA A 510 -17.29 -19.91 -20.09
CA ALA A 510 -17.67 -21.28 -19.74
C ALA A 510 -19.03 -21.37 -19.06
N SER A 511 -19.33 -20.38 -18.21
CA SER A 511 -20.65 -20.22 -17.61
C SER A 511 -21.40 -19.12 -18.37
N PRO A 512 -22.57 -19.43 -18.96
CA PRO A 512 -23.32 -18.53 -19.85
C PRO A 512 -24.05 -17.40 -19.09
N SER A 513 -23.41 -16.77 -18.11
CA SER A 513 -23.98 -15.62 -17.39
C SER A 513 -23.58 -14.31 -18.06
N ALA A 514 -24.46 -13.29 -17.96
CA ALA A 514 -24.15 -11.95 -18.46
C ALA A 514 -22.88 -11.38 -17.78
N ALA A 515 -22.71 -11.64 -16.48
CA ALA A 515 -21.55 -11.15 -15.75
C ALA A 515 -20.24 -11.79 -16.22
N ASN A 516 -20.20 -13.10 -16.48
CA ASN A 516 -18.98 -13.74 -16.95
C ASN A 516 -18.66 -13.36 -18.39
N ASN A 517 -19.66 -13.27 -19.27
CA ASN A 517 -19.46 -12.80 -20.63
C ASN A 517 -19.03 -11.33 -20.71
N ALA A 518 -19.53 -10.47 -19.82
CA ALA A 518 -19.05 -9.09 -19.68
C ALA A 518 -17.57 -9.05 -19.27
N LYS A 519 -17.14 -9.87 -18.29
CA LYS A 519 -15.72 -9.97 -17.91
C LYS A 519 -14.84 -10.45 -19.05
N ILE A 520 -15.26 -11.47 -19.80
CA ILE A 520 -14.55 -11.92 -21.01
C ILE A 520 -14.44 -10.77 -22.01
N SER A 521 -15.54 -10.06 -22.29
CA SER A 521 -15.50 -8.92 -23.22
C SER A 521 -14.51 -7.85 -22.76
N MET A 522 -14.47 -7.51 -21.47
CA MET A 522 -13.50 -6.54 -20.93
C MET A 522 -12.05 -7.00 -21.07
N LEU A 523 -11.78 -8.30 -20.92
CA LEU A 523 -10.44 -8.87 -21.12
C LEU A 523 -10.03 -8.83 -22.60
N LEU A 524 -10.97 -9.12 -23.52
CA LEU A 524 -10.74 -9.00 -24.97
C LEU A 524 -10.47 -7.55 -25.37
N GLU A 525 -11.24 -6.60 -24.84
CA GLU A 525 -11.02 -5.17 -25.01
C GLU A 525 -9.63 -4.76 -24.53
N ALA A 526 -9.22 -5.20 -23.33
CA ALA A 526 -7.90 -4.94 -22.78
C ALA A 526 -6.78 -5.53 -23.66
N MET A 527 -6.88 -6.80 -24.05
CA MET A 527 -5.90 -7.47 -24.92
C MET A 527 -5.74 -6.80 -26.28
N MET A 528 -6.84 -6.40 -26.91
CA MET A 528 -6.79 -5.66 -28.18
C MET A 528 -6.13 -4.29 -28.03
N THR A 529 -6.43 -3.59 -26.93
CA THR A 529 -5.80 -2.30 -26.61
C THR A 529 -4.29 -2.47 -26.44
N LEU A 530 -3.87 -3.50 -25.70
CA LEU A 530 -2.45 -3.79 -25.48
C LEU A 530 -1.73 -4.13 -26.79
N LEU A 531 -2.34 -4.92 -27.69
CA LEU A 531 -1.77 -5.22 -29.00
C LEU A 531 -1.74 -4.01 -29.93
N TYR A 532 -2.75 -3.13 -29.85
CA TYR A 532 -2.77 -1.87 -30.59
C TYR A 532 -1.64 -0.94 -30.13
N ASP A 533 -1.47 -0.78 -28.82
CA ASP A 533 -0.38 0.01 -28.23
C ASP A 533 1.00 -0.59 -28.61
N ALA A 534 1.10 -1.92 -28.72
CA ALA A 534 2.28 -2.63 -29.22
C ALA A 534 2.52 -2.47 -30.74
N LYS A 535 1.58 -1.87 -31.49
CA LYS A 535 1.56 -1.84 -32.96
C LYS A 535 1.54 -3.24 -33.61
N MET A 536 0.89 -4.19 -32.95
CA MET A 536 0.79 -5.61 -33.36
C MET A 536 -0.63 -6.01 -33.77
N LEU A 537 -1.54 -5.04 -33.98
CA LEU A 537 -2.94 -5.28 -34.35
C LEU A 537 -3.33 -4.45 -35.58
N SER A 538 -3.93 -5.11 -36.57
CA SER A 538 -4.37 -4.49 -37.83
C SER A 538 -5.77 -4.96 -38.22
N ALA A 539 -6.52 -4.14 -38.98
CA ALA A 539 -7.89 -4.44 -39.36
C ALA A 539 -7.95 -5.47 -40.50
N THR A 540 -7.87 -6.76 -40.18
CA THR A 540 -8.05 -7.85 -41.15
C THR A 540 -9.52 -8.28 -41.26
N PRO A 541 -9.95 -8.84 -42.42
CA PRO A 541 -11.29 -9.41 -42.53
C PRO A 541 -11.51 -10.56 -41.54
N GLU A 542 -10.48 -11.36 -41.24
CA GLU A 542 -10.54 -12.42 -40.24
C GLU A 542 -10.78 -11.87 -38.84
N LEU A 543 -10.13 -10.76 -38.47
CA LEU A 543 -10.35 -10.09 -37.18
C LEU A 543 -11.78 -9.56 -37.06
N LYS A 544 -12.29 -8.92 -38.12
CA LYS A 544 -13.67 -8.40 -38.19
C LYS A 544 -14.68 -9.52 -38.00
N GLU A 545 -14.50 -10.63 -38.70
CA GLU A 545 -15.36 -11.80 -38.59
C GLU A 545 -15.29 -12.42 -37.18
N ALA A 546 -14.09 -12.60 -36.62
CA ALA A 546 -13.90 -13.15 -35.28
C ALA A 546 -14.55 -12.29 -34.20
N VAL A 547 -14.45 -10.96 -34.32
CA VAL A 547 -15.10 -10.01 -33.41
C VAL A 547 -16.62 -10.08 -33.50
N GLN A 548 -17.17 -10.02 -34.72
CA GLN A 548 -18.62 -10.04 -34.93
C GLN A 548 -19.24 -11.35 -34.41
N ASN A 549 -18.67 -12.49 -34.82
CA ASN A 549 -19.11 -13.82 -34.38
C ASN A 549 -19.03 -13.97 -32.85
N GLY A 550 -17.94 -13.47 -32.25
CA GLY A 550 -17.75 -13.50 -30.80
C GLY A 550 -18.77 -12.65 -30.03
N ILE A 551 -19.06 -11.43 -30.52
CA ILE A 551 -20.06 -10.53 -29.91
C ILE A 551 -21.44 -11.19 -29.95
N GLU A 552 -21.86 -11.68 -31.11
CA GLU A 552 -23.15 -12.34 -31.28
C GLU A 552 -23.28 -13.58 -30.38
N ARG A 553 -22.24 -14.41 -30.31
CA ARG A 553 -22.22 -15.61 -29.45
C ARG A 553 -22.35 -15.26 -27.96
N ARG A 554 -21.61 -14.25 -27.49
CA ARG A 554 -21.68 -13.80 -26.09
C ARG A 554 -23.04 -13.18 -25.74
N GLN A 555 -23.63 -12.41 -26.66
CA GLN A 555 -24.94 -11.79 -26.45
C GLN A 555 -26.09 -12.81 -26.48
N SER A 556 -26.06 -13.73 -27.46
CA SER A 556 -27.08 -14.78 -27.57
C SER A 556 -27.05 -15.75 -26.39
N ALA A 557 -25.87 -16.07 -25.85
CA ALA A 557 -25.73 -16.88 -24.65
C ALA A 557 -26.40 -16.27 -23.40
N CYS A 558 -26.61 -14.95 -23.38
CA CYS A 558 -27.23 -14.21 -22.29
C CYS A 558 -28.70 -13.85 -22.55
N CYS A 559 -29.29 -14.35 -23.64
CA CYS A 559 -30.68 -14.12 -24.03
C CYS A 559 -31.63 -14.79 -23.02
N GLY A 560 -31.92 -14.10 -21.91
CA GLY A 560 -32.73 -14.60 -20.79
C GLY A 560 -32.18 -14.22 -19.41
N ASP A 561 -30.99 -13.64 -19.32
CA ASP A 561 -30.46 -13.12 -18.05
C ASP A 561 -31.22 -11.85 -17.64
N SER A 562 -31.56 -11.75 -16.35
CA SER A 562 -32.27 -10.60 -15.78
C SER A 562 -31.32 -9.52 -15.24
N ASN A 563 -30.01 -9.79 -15.21
CA ASN A 563 -29.02 -8.86 -14.70
C ASN A 563 -28.73 -7.72 -15.71
N ALA A 564 -29.61 -6.71 -15.72
CA ALA A 564 -29.52 -5.56 -16.62
C ALA A 564 -28.17 -4.83 -16.54
N VAL A 565 -27.58 -4.72 -15.35
CA VAL A 565 -26.27 -4.07 -15.16
C VAL A 565 -25.17 -4.86 -15.89
N ALA A 566 -25.13 -6.18 -15.72
CA ALA A 566 -24.15 -7.01 -16.39
C ALA A 566 -24.32 -7.00 -17.92
N LEU A 567 -25.56 -6.98 -18.40
CA LEU A 567 -25.86 -6.83 -19.83
C LEU A 567 -25.38 -5.48 -20.38
N ALA A 568 -25.55 -4.39 -19.63
CA ALA A 568 -25.04 -3.08 -20.02
C ALA A 568 -23.51 -3.08 -20.16
N TYR A 569 -22.79 -3.64 -19.18
CA TYR A 569 -21.33 -3.78 -19.26
C TYR A 569 -20.88 -4.61 -20.46
N LEU A 570 -21.58 -5.71 -20.77
CA LEU A 570 -21.31 -6.53 -21.95
C LEU A 570 -21.53 -5.73 -23.24
N GLN A 571 -22.68 -5.06 -23.37
CA GLN A 571 -23.01 -4.26 -24.54
C GLN A 571 -22.01 -3.11 -24.75
N GLU A 572 -21.66 -2.38 -23.70
CA GLU A 572 -20.70 -1.29 -23.80
C GLU A 572 -19.32 -1.78 -24.23
N SER A 573 -18.84 -2.90 -23.70
CA SER A 573 -17.54 -3.46 -24.09
C SER A 573 -17.57 -3.98 -25.53
N SER A 574 -18.65 -4.67 -25.94
CA SER A 574 -18.88 -5.08 -27.33
C SER A 574 -18.82 -3.90 -28.29
N LEU A 575 -19.46 -2.78 -27.97
CA LEU A 575 -19.43 -1.57 -28.80
C LEU A 575 -18.03 -0.97 -28.90
N ARG A 576 -17.24 -0.97 -27.81
CA ARG A 576 -15.86 -0.46 -27.85
C ARG A 576 -14.93 -1.34 -28.68
N ILE A 577 -15.07 -2.66 -28.57
CA ILE A 577 -14.32 -3.62 -29.40
C ILE A 577 -14.67 -3.41 -30.87
N GLN A 578 -15.96 -3.37 -31.21
CA GLN A 578 -16.43 -3.15 -32.58
C GLN A 578 -15.91 -1.82 -33.14
N PHE A 579 -16.03 -0.75 -32.36
CA PHE A 579 -15.55 0.58 -32.74
C PHE A 579 -14.05 0.60 -33.03
N MET A 580 -13.25 -0.10 -32.22
CA MET A 580 -11.81 -0.19 -32.43
C MET A 580 -11.48 -0.83 -33.79
N VAL A 581 -12.16 -1.91 -34.16
CA VAL A 581 -11.91 -2.59 -35.44
C VAL A 581 -12.40 -1.78 -36.64
N ASP A 582 -13.54 -1.11 -36.51
CA ASP A 582 -14.16 -0.40 -37.63
C ASP A 582 -13.53 0.97 -37.92
N PHE A 583 -13.01 1.64 -36.89
CA PHE A 583 -12.63 3.07 -36.99
C PHE A 583 -11.23 3.41 -36.45
N VAL A 584 -10.57 2.53 -35.70
CA VAL A 584 -9.29 2.86 -35.02
C VAL A 584 -8.12 2.09 -35.60
N LEU A 585 -8.29 0.80 -35.86
CA LEU A 585 -7.22 -0.05 -36.36
C LEU A 585 -6.79 0.36 -37.78
N PRO A 586 -5.48 0.28 -38.08
CA PRO A 586 -4.93 0.64 -39.39
C PRO A 586 -5.30 -0.35 -40.49
#